data_AF-A0A2J7ZGK5-F1
#
_entry.id   AF-A0A2J7ZGK5-F1
#
_cell.length_a   1.000
_cell.length_b   1.000
_cell.length_c   1.000
_cell.angle_alpha   90.00
_cell.angle_beta   90.00
_cell.angle_gamma   90.00
#
_symmetry.space_group_name_H-M   'P 1'
#
loop_
_entity.id
_entity.type
_entity.pdbx_description
1 polymer ?
#
loop_
_entity_poly.entity_id
_entity_poly.type
_entity_poly.pdbx_seq_one_letter_code
_entity_poly.pdbx_strand_id
1 'polypeptide(L)'
;VKMIMATNRPDVLDPALLRPGRLDRKIEIPLPNENARMEILKIHSSKLAKHGDIDYEAVIKLAEGFNGADLRNICTEAGMFAIRDERDYVTHEDFMK
;
A
#
# COMPACT_ATOMS: atom_id res chain seq x y z
N VAL A 1 14.60 20.50 -19.85
CA VAL A 1 14.61 19.14 -19.26
C VAL A 1 14.00 19.22 -17.88
N LYS A 2 13.12 18.30 -17.49
CA LYS A 2 12.56 18.22 -16.13
C LYS A 2 13.12 16.97 -15.45
N MET A 3 13.40 17.04 -14.16
CA MET A 3 13.95 15.94 -13.37
C MET A 3 13.02 15.62 -12.20
N ILE A 4 12.85 14.33 -11.89
CA ILE A 4 12.13 13.83 -10.72
C ILE A 4 13.13 13.00 -9.91
N MET A 5 13.17 13.20 -8.60
CA MET A 5 14.02 12.48 -7.65
C MET A 5 13.18 12.00 -6.48
N ALA A 6 13.58 10.90 -5.85
CA ALA A 6 12.93 10.35 -4.66
C ALA A 6 14.01 9.93 -3.64
N THR A 7 13.75 10.14 -2.35
CA THR A 7 14.63 9.71 -1.25
C THR A 7 13.78 9.40 -0.01
N ASN A 8 14.18 8.40 0.77
CA ASN A 8 13.61 8.11 2.09
C ASN A 8 14.43 8.74 3.23
N ARG A 9 15.54 9.42 2.90
CA ARG A 9 16.44 10.08 3.86
C ARG A 9 16.81 11.47 3.35
N PRO A 10 15.90 12.46 3.47
CA PRO A 10 16.19 13.83 3.03
C PRO A 10 17.28 14.51 3.87
N ASP A 11 17.53 14.03 5.10
CA ASP A 11 18.54 14.49 6.04
C ASP A 11 19.99 14.31 5.57
N VAL A 12 20.25 13.30 4.73
CA VAL A 12 21.61 13.01 4.23
C VAL A 12 21.92 13.65 2.89
N LEU A 13 20.97 14.39 2.30
CA LEU A 13 21.18 15.05 1.02
C LEU A 13 22.20 16.19 1.16
N ASP A 14 23.08 16.31 0.17
CA ASP A 14 23.98 17.46 0.08
C ASP A 14 23.16 18.76 0.09
N PRO A 15 23.37 19.68 1.05
CA PRO A 15 22.67 20.97 1.12
C PRO A 15 22.78 21.77 -0.18
N ALA A 16 23.82 21.53 -0.98
CA ALA A 16 23.98 22.12 -2.29
C ALA A 16 22.79 21.80 -3.19
N LEU A 17 22.25 20.58 -3.19
CA LEU A 17 21.10 20.18 -4.01
C LEU A 17 19.79 20.84 -3.58
N LEU A 18 19.69 21.24 -2.32
CA LEU A 18 18.48 21.84 -1.73
C LEU A 18 18.35 23.34 -1.99
N ARG A 19 19.35 23.97 -2.62
CA ARG A 19 19.34 25.39 -2.97
C ARG A 19 18.33 25.69 -4.09
N PRO A 20 17.71 26.89 -4.09
CA PRO A 20 16.81 27.32 -5.16
C PRO A 20 17.47 27.22 -6.54
N GLY A 21 16.70 26.79 -7.56
CA GLY A 21 17.17 26.59 -8.94
C GLY A 21 17.76 25.21 -9.23
N ARG A 22 17.67 24.27 -8.28
CA ARG A 22 18.09 22.86 -8.45
C ARG A 22 16.94 21.89 -8.19
N LEU A 23 16.45 21.84 -6.96
CA LEU A 23 15.27 21.08 -6.54
C LEU A 23 14.22 22.04 -5.98
N ASP A 24 13.39 22.56 -6.87
CA ASP A 24 12.45 23.66 -6.53
C ASP A 24 11.17 23.17 -5.83
N ARG A 25 10.76 21.93 -6.10
CA ARG A 25 9.55 21.33 -5.52
C ARG A 25 9.96 20.15 -4.63
N LYS A 26 9.60 20.25 -3.35
CA LYS A 26 9.76 19.18 -2.36
C LYS A 26 8.36 18.71 -2.00
N ILE A 27 8.05 17.46 -2.33
CA ILE A 27 6.74 16.86 -2.07
C ILE A 27 6.98 15.72 -1.10
N GLU A 28 6.42 15.84 0.10
CA GLU A 28 6.42 14.77 1.09
C GLU A 28 5.27 13.80 0.79
N ILE A 29 5.57 12.51 0.87
CA ILE A 29 4.59 11.43 0.71
C ILE A 29 4.40 10.80 2.09
N PRO A 30 3.33 11.14 2.84
CA PRO A 30 3.07 10.55 4.13
C PRO A 30 2.56 9.10 4.00
N LEU A 31 2.49 8.40 5.13
CA LEU A 31 1.75 7.14 5.20
C LEU A 31 0.26 7.35 4.83
N PRO A 32 -0.38 6.36 4.20
CA PRO A 32 -1.77 6.47 3.80
C PRO A 32 -2.68 6.60 5.03
N ASN A 33 -3.59 7.57 4.99
CA ASN A 33 -4.71 7.66 5.93
C ASN A 33 -5.70 6.51 5.69
N GLU A 34 -6.68 6.35 6.57
CA GLU A 34 -7.66 5.25 6.51
C GLU A 34 -8.35 5.12 5.13
N ASN A 35 -8.83 6.24 4.58
CA ASN A 35 -9.45 6.26 3.25
C ASN A 35 -8.46 5.86 2.14
N ALA A 36 -7.22 6.31 2.19
CA ALA A 36 -6.20 5.90 1.24
C ALA A 36 -5.86 4.41 1.36
N ARG A 37 -5.80 3.87 2.59
CA ARG A 37 -5.59 2.43 2.82
C ARG A 37 -6.71 1.61 2.22
N MET A 38 -7.96 2.06 2.40
CA MET A 38 -9.14 1.45 1.79
C MET A 38 -8.99 1.32 0.27
N GLU A 39 -8.68 2.44 -0.40
CA GLU A 39 -8.59 2.47 -1.85
C GLU A 39 -7.40 1.65 -2.39
N ILE A 40 -6.24 1.70 -1.72
CA ILE A 40 -5.08 0.86 -2.07
C ILE A 40 -5.45 -0.63 -1.96
N LEU A 41 -6.11 -1.03 -0.86
CA LEU A 41 -6.52 -2.42 -0.64
C LEU A 41 -7.56 -2.88 -1.68
N LYS A 42 -8.53 -2.04 -2.04
CA LYS A 42 -9.50 -2.32 -3.12
C LYS A 42 -8.81 -2.48 -4.47
N ILE A 43 -7.83 -1.62 -4.81
CA ILE A 43 -7.08 -1.72 -6.06
C ILE A 43 -6.33 -3.05 -6.13
N HIS A 44 -5.60 -3.42 -5.07
CA HIS A 44 -4.83 -4.66 -5.07
C HIS A 44 -5.72 -5.91 -5.04
N SER A 45 -6.83 -5.88 -4.31
CA SER A 45 -7.78 -6.99 -4.26
C SER A 45 -8.59 -7.15 -5.55
N SER A 46 -8.73 -6.11 -6.39
CA SER A 46 -9.48 -6.16 -7.66
C SER A 46 -9.02 -7.28 -8.61
N LYS A 47 -7.77 -7.73 -8.48
CA LYS A 47 -7.17 -8.77 -9.32
C LYS A 47 -7.38 -10.20 -8.78
N LEU A 48 -7.88 -10.34 -7.55
CA LEU A 48 -8.11 -11.64 -6.93
C LEU A 48 -9.49 -12.18 -7.30
N ALA A 49 -9.56 -13.49 -7.58
CA ALA A 49 -10.83 -14.20 -7.60
C ALA A 49 -11.38 -14.20 -6.18
N LYS A 50 -12.56 -13.62 -5.99
CA LYS A 50 -13.20 -13.42 -4.68
C LYS A 50 -14.51 -14.19 -4.64
N HIS A 51 -14.80 -14.82 -3.52
CA HIS A 51 -16.10 -15.44 -3.26
C HIS A 51 -16.74 -14.78 -2.03
N GLY A 52 -17.96 -14.28 -2.22
CA GLY A 52 -18.65 -13.46 -1.24
C GLY A 52 -18.09 -12.04 -1.13
N ASP A 53 -18.57 -11.31 -0.12
CA ASP A 53 -18.17 -9.94 0.14
C ASP A 53 -16.98 -9.89 1.10
N ILE A 54 -16.01 -9.03 0.76
CA ILE A 54 -14.87 -8.73 1.64
C ILE A 54 -15.17 -7.43 2.38
N ASP A 55 -15.25 -7.49 3.71
CA ASP A 55 -15.32 -6.29 4.53
C ASP A 55 -13.94 -5.63 4.62
N TYR A 56 -13.65 -4.75 3.66
CA TYR A 56 -12.40 -3.99 3.64
C TYR A 56 -12.30 -2.99 4.81
N GLU A 57 -13.41 -2.55 5.41
CA GLU A 57 -13.39 -1.65 6.57
C GLU A 57 -12.83 -2.37 7.79
N ALA A 58 -13.24 -3.61 8.01
CA ALA A 58 -12.68 -4.46 9.06
C ALA A 58 -11.16 -4.66 8.87
N VAL A 59 -10.72 -4.92 7.64
CA VAL A 59 -9.30 -5.16 7.34
C VAL A 59 -8.45 -3.91 7.59
N ILE A 60 -8.86 -2.73 7.11
CA ILE A 60 -8.05 -1.52 7.27
C ILE A 60 -8.00 -0.98 8.71
N LYS A 61 -8.99 -1.32 9.54
CA LYS A 61 -8.98 -1.02 10.98
C LYS A 61 -7.86 -1.77 11.70
N LEU A 62 -7.48 -2.96 11.20
CA LEU A 62 -6.34 -3.72 11.72
C LEU A 62 -5.01 -3.31 11.07
N ALA A 63 -5.04 -2.63 9.93
CA ALA A 63 -3.87 -2.20 9.16
C ALA A 63 -3.43 -0.75 9.49
N GLU A 64 -3.55 -0.30 10.75
CA GLU A 64 -3.07 1.02 11.15
C GLU A 64 -1.55 1.13 10.98
N GLY A 65 -1.07 2.23 10.40
CA GLY A 65 0.36 2.46 10.15
C GLY A 65 0.92 1.75 8.91
N PHE A 66 0.12 0.93 8.22
CA PHE A 66 0.58 0.20 7.04
C PHE A 66 0.82 1.13 5.86
N ASN A 67 1.92 0.89 5.15
CA ASN A 67 2.20 1.56 3.89
C ASN A 67 1.57 0.80 2.71
N GLY A 68 1.67 1.36 1.50
CA GLY A 68 1.05 0.74 0.31
C GLY A 68 1.59 -0.65 -0.03
N ALA A 69 2.86 -0.94 0.27
CA ALA A 69 3.43 -2.26 0.07
C ALA A 69 2.87 -3.28 1.06
N ASP A 70 2.67 -2.89 2.32
CA ASP A 70 2.07 -3.76 3.34
C ASP A 70 0.63 -4.13 2.96
N LEU A 71 -0.17 -3.16 2.49
CA LEU A 71 -1.54 -3.41 2.03
C LEU A 71 -1.61 -4.32 0.81
N ARG A 72 -0.66 -4.18 -0.13
CA ARG A 72 -0.51 -5.14 -1.23
C ARG A 72 -0.17 -6.54 -0.69
N ASN A 73 0.64 -6.61 0.37
CA ASN A 73 1.03 -7.88 0.96
C ASN A 73 -0.15 -8.60 1.62
N ILE A 74 -1.08 -7.88 2.26
CA ILE A 74 -2.34 -8.46 2.77
C ILE A 74 -3.06 -9.26 1.67
N CYS A 75 -3.25 -8.67 0.48
CA CYS A 75 -3.86 -9.36 -0.66
C CYS A 75 -3.05 -10.59 -1.12
N THR A 76 -1.72 -10.54 -1.00
CA THR A 76 -0.83 -11.64 -1.38
C THR A 76 -0.97 -12.81 -0.41
N GLU A 77 -0.95 -12.54 0.90
CA GLU A 77 -1.13 -13.55 1.94
C GLU A 77 -2.53 -14.15 1.91
N ALA A 78 -3.58 -13.35 1.69
CA ALA A 78 -4.95 -13.85 1.52
C ALA A 78 -5.04 -14.88 0.37
N GLY A 79 -4.37 -14.60 -0.76
CA GLY A 79 -4.25 -15.56 -1.87
C GLY A 79 -3.49 -16.82 -1.48
N MET A 80 -2.41 -16.71 -0.69
CA MET A 80 -1.65 -17.87 -0.22
C MET A 80 -2.45 -18.73 0.76
N PHE A 81 -3.27 -18.13 1.63
CA PHE A 81 -4.18 -18.87 2.50
C PHE A 81 -5.24 -19.64 1.69
N ALA A 82 -5.84 -19.02 0.68
CA ALA A 82 -6.77 -19.71 -0.20
C ALA A 82 -6.13 -20.90 -0.93
N ILE A 83 -4.91 -20.73 -1.46
CA ILE A 83 -4.16 -21.81 -2.14
C ILE A 83 -3.86 -22.96 -1.17
N ARG A 84 -3.47 -22.66 0.09
CA ARG A 84 -3.21 -23.67 1.12
C ARG A 84 -4.47 -24.46 1.49
N ASP A 85 -5.64 -23.81 1.42
CA ASP A 85 -6.95 -24.43 1.66
C ASP A 85 -7.52 -25.08 0.37
N GLU A 86 -6.71 -25.26 -0.67
CA GLU A 86 -7.09 -25.87 -1.97
C GLU A 86 -8.25 -25.14 -2.70
N ARG A 87 -8.34 -23.81 -2.51
CA ARG A 87 -9.32 -22.94 -3.19
C ARG A 87 -8.67 -22.10 -4.27
N ASP A 88 -9.43 -21.80 -5.33
CA ASP A 88 -9.07 -20.88 -6.41
C ASP A 88 -9.61 -19.45 -6.22
N TYR A 89 -10.25 -19.19 -5.07
CA TYR A 89 -10.79 -17.88 -4.67
C TYR A 89 -10.48 -17.56 -3.20
N VAL A 90 -10.37 -16.27 -2.90
CA VAL A 90 -10.25 -15.74 -1.53
C VAL A 90 -11.61 -15.42 -0.93
N THR A 91 -11.72 -15.59 0.39
CA THR A 91 -12.88 -15.17 1.20
C THR A 91 -12.47 -14.10 2.21
N HIS A 92 -13.43 -13.51 2.93
CA HIS A 92 -13.13 -12.52 3.96
C HIS A 92 -12.19 -13.06 5.05
N GLU A 93 -12.33 -14.33 5.43
CA GLU A 93 -11.50 -14.96 6.45
C GLU A 93 -10.01 -14.97 6.06
N ASP A 94 -9.69 -15.11 4.77
CA ASP A 94 -8.30 -15.09 4.30
C ASP A 94 -7.63 -13.73 4.49
N PHE A 95 -8.39 -12.64 4.51
CA PHE A 95 -7.87 -11.30 4.79
C PHE A 95 -7.70 -11.02 6.29
N MET A 96 -8.29 -11.86 7.14
CA MET A 96 -8.33 -11.69 8.59
C MET A 96 -7.40 -12.68 9.34
N LYS A 97 -6.73 -13.57 8.62
CA LYS A 97 -5.70 -14.49 9.12
C LYS A 97 -4.35 -13.77 9.24
#